data_AF-A0A7Y9BJB1-F1
#
_entry.id   AF-A0A7Y9BJB1-F1
#
_cell.length_a   1.000
_cell.length_b   1.000
_cell.length_c   1.000
_cell.angle_alpha   90.00
_cell.angle_beta   90.00
_cell.angle_gamma   90.00
#
_symmetry.space_group_name_H-M   'P 1'
#
loop_
_entity.id
_entity.type
_entity.pdbx_description
1 polymer ?
#
loop_
_entity_poly.entity_id
_entity_poly.type
_entity_poly.pdbx_seq_one_letter_code
_entity_poly.pdbx_strand_id
1 'polypeptide(L)'
;MGRAVAPGEPLWLDEDRAWALALAEVERDSCPDCGHPWSEASAPESEFQYDVTLLRCHACAAGARETAAFQKGNGAPEGLHVSITRRG
;
A
#
# COMPACT_ATOMS: atom_id res chain seq x y z
N MET A 1 6.06 1.18 18.13
CA MET A 1 5.56 0.87 19.50
C MET A 1 5.60 2.16 20.31
N GLY A 2 4.56 2.46 21.08
CA GLY A 2 4.47 3.71 21.86
C GLY A 2 5.24 3.68 23.19
N ARG A 3 5.59 4.86 23.71
CA ARG A 3 6.23 5.06 25.02
C ARG A 3 5.24 4.82 26.16
N ALA A 4 5.68 4.17 27.23
CA ALA A 4 4.92 4.15 28.49
C ALA A 4 5.11 5.49 29.22
N VAL A 5 4.00 6.20 29.49
CA VAL A 5 4.01 7.55 30.09
C VAL A 5 3.70 7.45 31.58
N ALA A 6 4.58 7.98 32.44
CA ALA A 6 4.36 8.00 33.88
C ALA A 6 3.41 9.13 34.32
N PRO A 7 2.76 9.05 35.50
CA PRO A 7 1.94 10.13 36.01
C PRO A 7 2.70 11.46 36.11
N GLY A 8 2.16 12.52 35.49
CA GLY A 8 2.76 13.85 35.47
C GLY A 8 3.73 14.10 34.30
N GLU A 9 4.07 13.07 33.52
CA GLU A 9 4.83 13.26 32.29
C GLU A 9 3.92 13.65 31.12
N PRO A 10 4.41 14.48 30.19
CA PRO A 10 3.66 14.82 28.99
C PRO A 10 3.50 13.60 28.08
N LEU A 11 2.29 13.42 27.54
CA LEU A 11 1.98 12.37 26.58
C LEU A 11 2.76 12.53 25.26
N TRP A 12 2.94 13.77 24.82
CA TRP A 12 3.72 14.13 23.63
C TRP A 12 4.98 14.88 24.04
N LEU A 13 6.11 14.39 23.57
CA LEU A 13 7.37 15.10 23.63
C LEU A 13 7.45 16.11 22.47
N ASP A 14 8.33 17.10 22.59
CA ASP A 14 8.61 18.03 21.50
C ASP A 14 9.08 17.30 20.23
N GLU A 15 9.84 16.22 20.42
CA GLU A 15 10.27 15.34 19.33
C GLU A 15 9.10 14.62 18.65
N ASP A 16 8.11 14.13 19.42
CA ASP A 16 6.92 13.48 18.84
C ASP A 16 6.15 14.46 17.96
N ARG A 17 6.02 15.72 18.40
CA ARG A 17 5.43 16.79 17.61
C ARG A 17 6.24 17.09 16.35
N ALA A 18 7.57 17.15 16.46
CA ALA A 18 8.44 17.39 15.31
C ALA A 18 8.29 16.29 14.25
N TRP A 19 8.26 15.02 14.66
CA TRP A 19 8.02 13.89 13.76
C TRP A 19 6.61 13.92 13.15
N ALA A 20 5.58 14.27 13.92
CA ALA A 20 4.22 14.38 13.39
C ALA A 20 4.10 15.49 12.32
N LEU A 21 4.76 16.63 12.53
CA LEU A 21 4.80 17.72 11.54
C LEU A 21 5.58 17.33 10.29
N ALA A 22 6.71 16.62 10.44
CA ALA A 22 7.50 16.12 9.32
C ALA A 22 6.70 15.09 8.50
N LEU A 23 6.00 14.16 9.17
CA LEU A 23 5.13 13.19 8.51
C LEU A 23 4.01 13.90 7.73
N ALA A 24 3.35 14.90 8.32
CA ALA A 24 2.29 15.64 7.66
C ALA A 24 2.75 16.38 6.40
N GLU A 25 4.02 16.79 6.33
CA GLU A 25 4.61 17.36 5.11
C GLU A 25 4.80 16.30 4.03
N VAL A 26 5.39 15.15 4.39
CA VAL A 26 5.57 14.02 3.46
C VAL A 26 4.23 13.50 2.92
N GLU A 27 3.24 13.34 3.79
CA GLU A 27 1.91 12.85 3.41
C GLU A 27 1.20 13.83 2.47
N ARG A 28 1.35 15.15 2.69
CA ARG A 28 0.76 16.18 1.81
C ARG A 28 1.38 16.13 0.42
N ASP A 29 2.67 15.85 0.34
CA ASP A 29 3.38 15.77 -0.92
C ASP A 29 3.29 14.38 -1.56
N SER A 30 2.72 13.36 -0.92
CA SER A 30 2.65 12.02 -1.51
C SER A 30 1.46 11.86 -2.48
N CYS A 31 1.71 11.39 -3.70
CA CYS A 31 0.66 10.99 -4.63
C CYS A 31 -0.12 9.78 -4.08
N PRO A 32 -1.47 9.82 -4.02
CA PRO A 32 -2.25 8.73 -3.43
C PRO A 32 -2.24 7.44 -4.26
N ASP A 33 -1.90 7.52 -5.55
CA ASP A 33 -1.88 6.36 -6.44
C ASP A 33 -0.51 5.70 -6.49
N CYS A 34 0.56 6.47 -6.74
CA CYS A 34 1.90 5.93 -6.94
C CYS A 34 2.86 6.15 -5.75
N GLY A 35 2.50 6.98 -4.77
CA GLY A 35 3.32 7.26 -3.59
C GLY A 35 4.53 8.17 -3.82
N HIS A 36 4.78 8.62 -5.05
CA HIS A 36 5.87 9.57 -5.33
C HIS A 36 5.52 11.00 -4.85
N PRO A 37 6.53 11.84 -4.55
CA PRO A 37 6.34 13.25 -4.21
C PRO A 37 5.68 14.03 -5.36
N TRP A 38 4.65 14.82 -5.08
CA TRP A 38 3.97 15.70 -6.03
C TRP A 38 4.92 16.76 -6.54
N SER A 39 5.74 17.32 -5.67
CA SER A 39 6.74 18.33 -6.03
C SER A 39 7.72 17.85 -7.10
N GLU A 40 7.96 16.54 -7.17
CA GLU A 40 8.81 15.92 -8.20
C GLU A 40 7.98 15.43 -9.38
N ALA A 41 6.96 14.60 -9.13
CA ALA A 41 6.22 13.90 -10.17
C ALA A 41 5.34 14.81 -11.04
N SER A 42 4.97 16.01 -10.55
CA SER A 42 4.20 17.00 -11.32
C SER A 42 5.06 18.10 -11.93
N ALA A 43 6.37 18.10 -11.69
CA ALA A 43 7.27 19.09 -12.24
C ALA A 43 7.37 18.90 -13.78
N PRO A 44 7.32 19.99 -14.59
CA PRO A 44 7.39 19.87 -16.06
C PRO A 44 8.64 19.14 -16.55
N GLU A 45 9.76 19.28 -15.87
CA GLU A 45 11.01 18.59 -16.17
C GLU A 45 10.92 17.07 -16.01
N SER A 46 10.01 16.58 -15.17
CA SER A 46 9.81 15.15 -14.91
C SER A 46 9.02 14.44 -16.01
N GLU A 47 8.53 15.17 -17.01
CA GLU A 47 7.90 14.58 -18.19
C GLU A 47 8.88 13.58 -18.84
N PHE A 48 8.41 12.34 -19.07
CA PHE A 48 9.18 11.23 -19.63
C PHE A 48 10.32 10.67 -18.75
N GLN A 49 10.40 11.02 -17.45
CA GLN A 49 11.43 10.48 -16.54
C GLN A 49 11.03 9.18 -15.81
N TYR A 50 9.77 8.75 -15.92
CA TYR A 50 9.26 7.56 -15.24
C TYR A 50 9.03 6.41 -16.22
N ASP A 51 9.57 5.24 -15.87
CA ASP A 51 9.28 3.97 -16.54
C ASP A 51 8.24 3.17 -15.74
N VAL A 52 7.40 2.42 -16.46
CA VAL A 52 6.41 1.51 -15.86
C VAL A 52 6.69 0.07 -16.24
N THR A 53 6.65 -0.83 -15.26
CA THR A 53 6.74 -2.28 -15.48
C THR A 53 5.47 -2.96 -15.02
N LEU A 54 4.88 -3.77 -15.90
CA LEU A 54 3.72 -4.60 -15.55
C LEU A 54 4.19 -5.82 -14.74
N LEU A 55 3.75 -5.90 -13.48
CA LEU A 55 4.03 -7.04 -12.61
C LEU A 55 2.86 -8.02 -12.60
N ARG A 56 3.17 -9.30 -12.88
CA ARG A 56 2.21 -10.40 -12.74
C ARG A 56 2.49 -11.17 -11.46
N CYS A 57 1.60 -11.07 -10.47
CA CYS A 57 1.65 -11.95 -9.31
C CYS A 57 1.23 -13.38 -9.70
N HIS A 58 2.19 -14.32 -9.72
CA HIS A 58 1.92 -15.72 -10.07
C HIS A 58 0.96 -16.42 -9.10
N ALA A 59 1.00 -16.06 -7.81
CA ALA A 59 0.08 -16.57 -6.79
C ALA A 59 -1.36 -16.13 -7.06
N CYS A 60 -1.60 -14.83 -7.28
CA CYS A 60 -2.91 -14.31 -7.64
C CYS A 60 -3.38 -14.85 -8.99
N ALA A 61 -2.48 -14.98 -9.97
CA ALA A 61 -2.81 -15.58 -11.26
C ALA A 61 -3.24 -17.05 -11.13
N ALA A 62 -2.67 -17.81 -10.20
CA ALA A 62 -3.11 -19.18 -9.91
C ALA A 62 -4.51 -19.18 -9.26
N GLY A 63 -4.74 -18.33 -8.26
CA GLY A 63 -6.06 -18.17 -7.63
C GLY A 63 -7.14 -17.78 -8.64
N ALA A 64 -6.87 -16.81 -9.51
CA ALA A 64 -7.79 -16.38 -10.56
C ALA A 64 -8.11 -17.50 -11.56
N ARG A 65 -7.13 -18.33 -11.91
CA ARG A 65 -7.37 -19.51 -12.78
C ARG A 65 -8.29 -20.53 -12.11
N GLU A 66 -8.10 -20.76 -10.82
CA GLU A 66 -8.93 -21.68 -10.03
C GLU A 66 -10.38 -21.17 -9.92
N THR A 67 -10.57 -19.89 -9.56
CA THR A 67 -11.90 -19.26 -9.54
C THR A 67 -12.58 -19.33 -10.90
N ALA A 68 -11.86 -19.06 -11.99
CA ALA A 68 -12.40 -19.15 -13.34
C ALA A 68 -12.78 -20.59 -13.71
N ALA A 69 -12.03 -21.60 -13.26
CA ALA A 69 -12.37 -23.01 -13.45
C ALA A 69 -13.64 -23.40 -12.68
N PHE A 70 -13.77 -22.95 -11.43
CA PHE A 70 -14.97 -23.17 -10.62
C PHE A 70 -16.23 -22.56 -11.24
N GLN A 71 -16.17 -21.31 -11.70
CA GLN A 71 -17.29 -20.65 -12.38
C GLN A 71 -17.68 -21.35 -13.69
N LYS A 72 -16.70 -21.80 -14.48
CA LYS A 72 -16.95 -22.60 -15.69
C LYS A 72 -17.65 -23.93 -15.38
N GLY A 73 -17.50 -24.44 -14.17
CA GLY A 73 -18.23 -25.59 -13.64
C GLY A 73 -19.64 -25.26 -13.11
N ASN A 74 -20.18 -24.08 -13.43
CA ASN A 74 -21.44 -23.54 -12.87
C ASN A 74 -21.39 -23.29 -11.35
N GLY A 75 -20.20 -23.11 -10.79
CA GLY A 75 -20.02 -22.68 -9.41
C GLY A 75 -20.44 -21.22 -9.21
N ALA A 76 -21.29 -20.97 -8.21
CA ALA A 76 -21.73 -19.65 -7.80
C ALA A 76 -20.58 -18.92 -7.06
N PRO A 77 -20.07 -17.78 -7.57
CA PRO A 77 -18.90 -17.11 -6.98
C PRO A 77 -19.20 -16.32 -5.70
N GLU A 78 -20.47 -16.13 -5.34
CA GLU A 78 -20.90 -15.38 -4.17
C GLU A 78 -20.38 -16.04 -2.88
N GLY A 79 -19.64 -15.26 -2.08
CA GLY A 79 -19.04 -15.75 -0.84
C GLY A 79 -17.80 -16.64 -1.02
N LEU A 80 -17.27 -16.77 -2.25
CA LEU A 80 -16.08 -17.57 -2.51
C LEU A 80 -14.80 -16.86 -2.01
N HIS A 81 -14.07 -17.51 -1.10
CA HIS A 81 -12.75 -17.07 -0.65
C HIS A 81 -11.65 -18.00 -1.19
N VAL A 82 -10.62 -17.42 -1.81
CA VAL A 82 -9.48 -18.18 -2.34
C VAL A 82 -8.33 -18.16 -1.34
N SER A 83 -7.98 -19.31 -0.79
CA SER A 83 -6.76 -19.48 0.01
C SER A 83 -5.60 -19.87 -0.90
N ILE A 84 -4.49 -19.13 -0.84
CA ILE A 84 -3.31 -19.37 -1.66
C ILE A 84 -2.14 -19.80 -0.76
N THR A 85 -1.60 -20.98 -1.02
CA THR A 85 -0.43 -21.53 -0.31
C THR A 85 0.71 -21.81 -1.29
N ARG A 86 1.95 -21.64 -0.81
CA ARG A 86 3.15 -21.96 -1.60
C ARG A 86 3.38 -23.47 -1.57
N ARG A 87 3.61 -24.07 -2.74
CA ARG A 87 4.07 -25.47 -2.81
C ARG A 87 5.54 -25.51 -2.37
N GLY A 88 5.84 -26.36 -1.38
CA GLY A 88 7.20 -26.61 -0.89
C GLY A 88 8.08 -27.27 -1.93
#